data_AF-A0A6G1D0N5-F1
#
_entry.id   AF-A0A6G1D0N5-F1
#
_cell.length_a   1.000
_cell.length_b   1.000
_cell.length_c   1.000
_cell.angle_alpha   90.00
_cell.angle_beta   90.00
_cell.angle_gamma   90.00
#
_symmetry.space_group_name_H-M   'P 1'
#
loop_
_entity.id
_entity.type
_entity.pdbx_description
1 polymer ?
#
loop_
_entity_poly.entity_id
_entity_poly.type
_entity_poly.pdbx_seq_one_letter_code
_entity_poly.pdbx_strand_id
1 'polypeptide(L)' 'MATTLVTVHDVRRAQRADCTAAMLAIGTANPATCISQDDYPDYYFRITNSEHLTDLKRQTQEAT' A
#
# COMPACT_ATOMS: atom_id res chain seq x y z
N MET A 1 44.36 5.45 35.05
CA MET A 1 43.11 5.32 34.29
C MET A 1 43.49 5.17 32.82
N ALA A 2 43.40 3.96 32.27
CA ALA A 2 43.72 3.73 30.87
C ALA A 2 42.50 4.09 30.00
N THR A 3 42.64 5.10 29.15
CA THR A 3 41.62 5.45 28.16
C THR A 3 41.67 4.44 27.04
N THR A 4 40.71 3.52 26.99
CA THR A 4 40.60 2.55 25.90
C THR A 4 40.20 3.30 24.64
N LEU A 5 41.08 3.33 23.63
CA LEU A 5 40.78 3.90 22.32
C LEU A 5 39.82 2.96 21.59
N VAL A 6 38.56 3.37 21.48
CA VAL A 6 37.54 2.63 20.74
C VAL A 6 37.71 2.94 19.26
N THR A 7 37.86 1.92 18.43
CA THR A 7 37.96 2.09 16.98
C THR A 7 36.59 2.16 16.34
N VAL A 8 36.50 2.74 15.14
CA VAL A 8 35.26 2.76 14.35
C VAL A 8 34.75 1.34 14.06
N HIS A 9 35.66 0.36 13.91
CA HIS A 9 35.30 -1.04 13.70
C HIS A 9 34.60 -1.65 14.92
N ASP A 10 35.09 -1.36 16.13
CA ASP A 10 34.49 -1.86 17.37
C ASP A 10 33.08 -1.31 17.59
N VAL A 11 32.89 -0.01 17.32
CA VAL A 11 31.56 0.63 17.37
C VAL A 11 30.62 -0.04 16.36
N ARG A 12 31.07 -0.28 15.12
CA ARG A 12 30.22 -0.86 14.08
C ARG A 12 29.83 -2.30 14.39
N ARG A 13 30.70 -3.09 15.02
CA ARG A 13 30.39 -4.46 15.44
C ARG A 13 29.32 -4.48 16.53
N ALA A 14 29.44 -3.61 17.54
CA ALA A 14 28.49 -3.55 18.65
C ALA A 14 27.08 -3.07 18.26
N GLN A 15 26.96 -2.30 17.17
CA GLN A 15 25.69 -1.75 16.69
C GLN A 15 24.93 -2.66 15.71
N ARG A 16 25.57 -3.69 15.15
CA ARG A 16 24.93 -4.55 14.14
C ARG A 16 24.00 -5.56 14.84
N ALA A 17 22.91 -5.89 14.15
CA ALA A 17 22.08 -7.03 14.53
C ALA A 17 22.73 -8.33 14.03
N ASP A 18 22.74 -9.34 14.88
CA ASP A 18 23.21 -10.70 14.52
C ASP A 18 22.09 -11.57 13.92
N CYS A 19 20.84 -11.10 13.97
CA CYS A 19 19.68 -11.83 13.50
C CYS A 19 19.37 -11.58 12.02
N THR A 20 18.69 -12.53 11.39
CA THR A 20 18.09 -12.36 10.07
C THR A 20 16.92 -11.39 10.16
N ALA A 21 16.74 -10.56 9.13
CA ALA A 21 15.58 -9.66 9.05
C ALA A 21 14.28 -10.48 9.08
N ALA A 22 13.36 -10.10 9.98
CA ALA A 22 12.06 -10.73 10.15
C ALA A 22 10.96 -9.68 10.14
N MET A 23 9.82 -10.03 9.57
CA MET A 23 8.62 -9.19 9.61
C MET A 23 7.97 -9.33 10.98
N LEU A 24 7.89 -8.21 11.72
CA LEU A 24 7.35 -8.21 13.08
C LEU A 24 5.84 -7.93 13.12
N ALA A 25 5.31 -7.20 12.15
CA ALA A 25 3.88 -6.93 12.02
C ALA A 25 3.53 -6.46 10.60
N ILE A 26 2.26 -6.67 10.22
CA ILE A 26 1.61 -6.03 9.07
C ILE A 26 0.32 -5.40 9.58
N GLY A 27 0.09 -4.13 9.24
CA GLY A 27 -1.19 -3.46 9.42
C GLY A 27 -1.73 -2.97 8.08
N THR A 28 -3.01 -3.23 7.80
CA THR A 28 -3.73 -2.70 6.64
C THR A 28 -4.97 -1.94 7.12
N ALA A 29 -5.43 -0.98 6.32
CA ALA A 29 -6.67 -0.25 6.57
C ALA A 29 -7.30 0.18 5.25
N ASN A 30 -8.62 0.12 5.17
CA ASN A 30 -9.42 0.56 4.04
C ASN A 30 -10.48 1.57 4.52
N PRO A 31 -10.88 2.55 3.69
CA PRO A 31 -12.03 3.40 3.99
C PRO A 31 -13.31 2.58 4.18
N ALA A 32 -14.27 3.11 4.96
CA ALA A 32 -15.53 2.41 5.22
C ALA A 32 -16.39 2.20 3.95
N THR A 33 -16.24 3.08 2.96
CA THR A 33 -16.99 3.00 1.70
C THR A 33 -16.37 1.94 0.79
N CYS A 34 -17.17 0.92 0.47
CA CYS A 34 -16.84 -0.10 -0.51
C CYS A 34 -17.93 -0.12 -1.59
N ILE A 35 -17.53 -0.04 -2.85
CA ILE A 35 -18.41 -0.14 -4.01
C ILE A 35 -17.96 -1.40 -4.75
N SER A 36 -18.91 -2.28 -5.08
CA SER A 36 -18.59 -3.49 -5.83
C SER A 36 -18.15 -3.11 -7.25
N GLN A 37 -17.29 -3.93 -7.86
CA GLN A 37 -16.84 -3.66 -9.22
C GLN A 37 -18.02 -3.73 -10.22
N ASP A 38 -19.01 -4.59 -9.97
CA ASP A 38 -20.22 -4.70 -10.79
C ASP A 38 -21.08 -3.43 -10.74
N ASP A 39 -21.16 -2.78 -9.58
CA ASP A 39 -21.92 -1.55 -9.35
C ASP A 39 -21.14 -0.27 -9.75
N TYR A 40 -19.82 -0.37 -9.93
CA TYR A 40 -18.96 0.79 -10.13
C TYR A 40 -19.26 1.56 -11.42
N PRO A 41 -19.49 0.91 -12.59
CA PRO A 41 -19.85 1.62 -13.81
C PRO A 41 -21.17 2.40 -13.66
N ASP A 42 -22.17 1.81 -13.02
CA ASP A 42 -23.44 2.50 -12.76
C ASP A 42 -23.25 3.69 -11.82
N TYR A 43 -22.52 3.51 -10.72
CA TYR A 43 -22.21 4.58 -9.79
C TYR A 43 -21.45 5.72 -10.47
N TYR A 44 -20.37 5.41 -11.19
CA TYR A 44 -19.46 6.39 -11.79
C TYR A 44 -20.15 7.25 -12.86
N PHE A 45 -20.90 6.63 -13.79
CA PHE A 45 -21.55 7.37 -14.88
C PHE A 45 -22.71 8.23 -14.37
N ARG A 46 -23.39 7.81 -13.29
CA ARG A 46 -24.43 8.59 -12.63
C ARG A 46 -23.85 9.85 -11.96
N ILE A 47 -22.81 9.70 -11.14
CA ILE A 47 -22.24 10.86 -10.41
C ILE A 47 -21.53 11.86 -11.31
N THR A 48 -21.05 11.42 -12.48
CA THR A 48 -20.36 12.26 -13.46
C THR A 48 -21.29 12.81 -14.56
N ASN A 49 -22.61 12.60 -14.46
CA ASN A 49 -23.60 12.99 -15.48
C ASN A 49 -23.30 12.46 -16.90
N SER A 50 -22.67 11.28 -16.98
CA SER A 50 -22.19 10.69 -18.22
C SER A 50 -23.06 9.54 -18.71
N GLU A 51 -24.26 9.33 -18.15
CA GLU A 51 -25.16 8.20 -18.51
C GLU A 51 -25.49 8.10 -20.01
N HIS A 52 -25.40 9.22 -20.74
CA HIS A 52 -25.60 9.27 -22.19
C HIS A 52 -24.50 8.58 -22.99
N LEU A 53 -23.33 8.30 -22.41
CA LEU A 53 -22.20 7.61 -23.04
C LEU A 53 -22.35 6.09 -22.92
N THR A 54 -23.43 5.55 -23.48
CA THR A 54 -23.85 4.15 -23.33
C THR A 54 -22.83 3.14 -23.85
N ASP A 55 -22.13 3.45 -24.95
CA ASP A 55 -21.11 2.58 -25.53
C ASP A 55 -19.87 2.47 -24.64
N LEU A 56 -19.48 3.58 -24.01
CA LEU A 56 -18.36 3.61 -23.08
C LEU A 56 -18.72 2.86 -21.80
N LYS A 57 -19.94 3.06 -21.29
CA LYS A 57 -20.46 2.34 -20.13
C LYS A 57 -20.48 0.83 -20.34
N ARG A 58 -20.94 0.38 -21.52
CA ARG A 58 -20.94 -1.04 -21.90
C ARG A 58 -19.52 -1.62 -21.90
N GLN A 59 -18.54 -0.92 -22.47
CA GLN A 59 -17.13 -1.36 -22.44
C GLN A 59 -16.59 -1.47 -21.01
N THR A 60 -16.93 -0.52 -20.14
CA THR A 60 -16.50 -0.57 -18.74
C THR A 60 -17.14 -1.71 -17.94
N GLN A 61 -18.35 -2.16 -18.35
CA GLN A 61 -19.02 -3.32 -17.75
C GLN A 61 -18.47 -4.65 -18.30
N GLU A 62 -18.17 -4.73 -19.60
CA GLU A 62 -17.65 -5.95 -20.25
C GLU A 62 -16.21 -6.29 -19.85
N ALA A 63 -15.43 -5.30 -19.39
CA ALA A 63 -14.06 -5.48 -18.95
C ALA A 63 -13.92 -5.83 -17.45
N THR A 64 -15.03 -5.91 -16.73
CA THR A 64 -15.12 -6.35 -15.33
C THR A 64 -15.40 -7.85 -15.28
#